data_AF-A0A0C2IW83-F1
#
_entry.id   AF-A0A0C2IW83-F1
#
_cell.length_a   1.000
_cell.length_b   1.000
_cell.length_c   1.000
_cell.angle_alpha   90.00
_cell.angle_beta   90.00
_cell.angle_gamma   90.00
#
_symmetry.space_group_name_H-M   'P 1'
#
loop_
_entity.id
_entity.type
_entity.pdbx_description
1 polymer ?
#
loop_
_entity_poly.entity_id
_entity_poly.type
_entity_poly.pdbx_seq_one_letter_code
_entity_poly.pdbx_strand_id
1 'polypeptide(L)'
;MSEAPNKVFTWGSVEFFVTRHEGEHSNSIIARLTFHSTKGTTRNQAGIKRLPLRLLPPCNAAYDSLFWMVNLGLIDQVFVGVTTWADINRIPAHKDGTPLHIKASMRDTPIFRTVAIGNQSRAVSPKLMTYPKMRDMLEKLSKHCELGHSVQSSLLRRLAACQLSKLVSEEERCSRLGHNDADNVYWAHYRNTTSTIDFQGMRHSMPLKDVSVISSVFFGRGGASPPTSLSKEGIAQVYTNVDIRDMQNAMVTLKDDLVGSYGSLKQAFFANDDLKTKWEKHRIAYNSKVNNMKAAVLRAEIRKYWLD
;
A
#
# COMPACT_ATOMS: atom_id res chain seq x y z
N MET A 1 -13.07 -23.74 -19.53
CA MET A 1 -13.34 -22.71 -18.50
C MET A 1 -12.32 -21.60 -18.66
N SER A 2 -12.73 -20.43 -19.14
CA SER A 2 -11.89 -19.23 -19.12
C SER A 2 -11.73 -18.78 -17.67
N GLU A 3 -10.49 -18.56 -17.23
CA GLU A 3 -10.24 -17.95 -15.92
C GLU A 3 -10.80 -16.52 -15.93
N ALA A 4 -11.57 -16.16 -14.91
CA ALA A 4 -12.14 -14.82 -14.83
C ALA A 4 -10.98 -13.81 -14.69
N PRO A 5 -10.88 -12.78 -15.54
CA PRO A 5 -9.76 -11.84 -15.55
C PRO A 5 -9.54 -11.16 -14.18
N ASN A 6 -10.62 -11.00 -13.41
CA ASN A 6 -10.63 -10.39 -12.07
C ASN A 6 -9.98 -11.28 -10.98
N LYS A 7 -9.54 -12.49 -11.32
CA LYS A 7 -8.95 -13.47 -10.39
C LYS A 7 -7.47 -13.72 -10.63
N VAL A 8 -6.85 -12.96 -11.53
CA VAL A 8 -5.44 -13.13 -11.87
C VAL A 8 -4.57 -12.46 -10.82
N PHE A 9 -3.57 -13.18 -10.31
CA PHE A 9 -2.59 -12.65 -9.36
C PHE A 9 -1.49 -11.92 -10.13
N THR A 10 -1.49 -10.59 -10.06
CA THR A 10 -0.57 -9.70 -10.80
C THR A 10 0.44 -9.04 -9.88
N TRP A 11 1.45 -8.39 -10.44
CA TRP A 11 2.39 -7.59 -9.66
C TRP A 11 1.70 -6.43 -8.93
N GLY A 12 0.60 -5.88 -9.45
CA GLY A 12 -0.22 -4.88 -8.78
C GLY A 12 -0.90 -5.40 -7.50
N SER A 13 -0.97 -6.72 -7.32
CA SER A 13 -1.44 -7.37 -6.10
C SER A 13 -0.36 -7.53 -5.03
N VAL A 14 0.88 -7.09 -5.28
CA VAL A 14 2.01 -7.28 -4.37
C VAL A 14 2.64 -5.94 -4.03
N GLU A 15 2.86 -5.73 -2.74
CA GLU A 15 3.60 -4.57 -2.24
C GLU A 15 4.85 -5.06 -1.53
N PHE A 16 6.01 -4.48 -1.85
CA PHE A 16 7.29 -4.83 -1.24
C PHE A 16 7.80 -3.68 -0.39
N PHE A 17 8.43 -4.03 0.73
CA PHE A 17 8.99 -3.07 1.67
C PHE A 17 10.35 -3.54 2.15
N VAL A 18 11.28 -2.60 2.24
CA VAL A 18 12.61 -2.81 2.81
C VAL A 18 12.58 -2.34 4.26
N THR A 19 12.84 -3.26 5.19
CA THR A 19 12.91 -2.98 6.62
C THR A 19 14.30 -3.21 7.16
N ARG A 20 14.56 -2.65 8.32
CA ARG A 20 15.74 -2.98 9.12
C ARG A 20 15.31 -3.08 10.57
N HIS A 21 15.50 -4.26 11.15
CA HIS A 21 15.24 -4.46 12.57
C HIS A 21 16.40 -3.92 13.40
N GLU A 22 16.10 -3.42 14.60
CA GLU A 22 17.13 -3.02 15.55
C GLU A 22 18.05 -4.21 15.86
N GLY A 23 19.36 -4.02 15.70
CA GLY A 23 20.36 -5.08 15.89
C GLY A 23 20.69 -5.91 14.64
N GLU A 24 19.97 -5.76 13.52
CA GLU A 24 20.33 -6.43 12.26
C GLU A 24 21.26 -5.55 11.38
N HIS A 25 22.34 -6.17 10.87
CA HIS A 25 23.31 -5.49 9.99
C HIS A 25 22.86 -5.37 8.53
N SER A 26 21.87 -6.17 8.12
CA SER A 26 21.37 -6.22 6.75
C SER A 26 19.93 -5.74 6.66
N ASN A 27 19.58 -5.15 5.53
CA ASN A 27 18.19 -4.90 5.17
C ASN A 27 17.44 -6.24 5.01
N SER A 28 16.18 -6.25 5.41
CA SER A 28 15.24 -7.35 5.17
C SER A 28 14.16 -6.89 4.21
N ILE A 29 13.59 -7.83 3.46
CA ILE A 29 12.45 -7.57 2.58
C ILE A 29 11.23 -8.24 3.19
N ILE A 30 10.12 -7.50 3.20
CA ILE A 30 8.81 -8.04 3.51
C ILE A 30 7.86 -7.66 2.38
N ALA A 31 6.83 -8.48 2.18
CA ALA A 31 5.82 -8.23 1.17
C ALA A 31 4.42 -8.38 1.73
N ARG A 32 3.48 -7.66 1.14
CA ARG A 32 2.04 -7.80 1.39
C ARG A 32 1.38 -8.24 0.10
N LEU A 33 0.86 -9.47 0.11
CA LEU A 33 0.10 -10.03 -1.00
C LEU A 33 -1.38 -9.72 -0.83
N THR A 34 -2.04 -9.17 -1.84
CA THR A 34 -3.46 -8.87 -1.81
C THR A 34 -4.22 -9.82 -2.74
N PHE A 35 -5.17 -10.56 -2.20
CA PHE A 35 -6.04 -11.46 -2.95
C PHE A 35 -7.43 -10.87 -3.01
N HIS A 36 -8.00 -10.82 -4.21
CA HIS A 36 -9.35 -10.35 -4.48
C HIS A 36 -10.30 -11.53 -4.76
N SER A 37 -11.61 -11.32 -4.55
CA SER A 37 -12.67 -12.26 -4.91
C SER A 37 -12.49 -13.66 -4.32
N THR A 38 -12.27 -13.72 -3.00
CA THR A 38 -12.23 -14.98 -2.25
C THR A 38 -13.53 -15.78 -2.39
N LYS A 39 -13.47 -17.10 -2.19
CA LYS A 39 -14.64 -17.98 -2.42
C LYS A 39 -15.74 -17.65 -1.41
N GLY A 40 -16.95 -17.33 -1.89
CA GLY A 40 -18.12 -17.09 -1.03
C GLY A 40 -18.30 -15.64 -0.57
N THR A 41 -17.54 -14.68 -1.11
CA THR A 41 -17.65 -13.25 -0.78
C THR A 41 -18.13 -12.47 -2.00
N THR A 42 -19.45 -12.40 -2.18
CA THR A 42 -20.03 -11.88 -3.43
C THR A 42 -20.28 -10.38 -3.46
N ARG A 43 -20.22 -9.62 -2.35
CA ARG A 43 -20.71 -8.22 -2.38
C ARG A 43 -20.00 -7.12 -1.56
N ASN A 44 -19.04 -7.40 -0.65
CA ASN A 44 -18.44 -6.36 0.21
C ASN A 44 -16.90 -6.42 0.27
N GLN A 45 -16.26 -5.43 0.93
CA GLN A 45 -14.81 -5.38 1.24
C GLN A 45 -14.25 -6.68 1.87
N ALA A 46 -15.13 -7.57 2.37
CA ALA A 46 -14.85 -8.94 2.77
C ALA A 46 -14.21 -9.83 1.67
N GLY A 47 -14.25 -9.41 0.40
CA GLY A 47 -13.60 -10.11 -0.71
C GLY A 47 -12.09 -9.89 -0.84
N ILE A 48 -11.49 -9.06 0.03
CA ILE A 48 -10.06 -8.76 0.02
C ILE A 48 -9.37 -9.46 1.19
N LYS A 49 -8.32 -10.23 0.90
CA LYS A 49 -7.43 -10.80 1.92
C LYS A 49 -5.99 -10.39 1.66
N ARG A 50 -5.33 -9.87 2.69
CA ARG A 50 -3.91 -9.52 2.65
C ARG A 50 -3.08 -10.52 3.45
N LEU A 51 -1.98 -10.98 2.88
CA LEU A 51 -1.07 -11.94 3.48
C LEU A 51 0.33 -11.30 3.56
N PRO A 52 0.85 -11.04 4.76
CA PRO A 52 2.24 -10.67 4.91
C PRO A 52 3.16 -11.87 4.64
N LEU A 53 4.27 -11.61 3.97
CA LEU A 53 5.42 -12.49 3.86
C LEU A 53 6.66 -11.75 4.32
N ARG A 54 7.61 -12.48 4.90
CA ARG A 54 8.94 -11.99 5.28
C ARG A 54 10.01 -12.82 4.61
N LEU A 55 11.16 -12.21 4.39
CA LEU A 55 12.30 -12.94 3.86
C LEU A 55 12.79 -13.92 4.93
N LEU A 56 12.99 -15.17 4.53
CA LEU A 56 13.53 -16.20 5.40
C LEU A 56 15.07 -16.16 5.41
N PRO A 57 15.71 -16.76 6.41
CA PRO A 57 17.15 -16.90 6.43
C PRO A 57 17.68 -17.59 5.15
N PRO A 58 18.91 -17.30 4.71
CA PRO A 58 19.47 -17.88 3.47
C PRO A 58 19.46 -19.41 3.40
N CYS A 59 19.60 -20.10 4.54
CA CYS A 59 19.50 -21.56 4.63
C CYS A 59 18.12 -22.11 4.20
N ASN A 60 17.12 -21.23 4.12
CA ASN A 60 15.74 -21.55 3.80
C ASN A 60 15.31 -21.01 2.43
N ALA A 61 16.24 -20.40 1.67
CA ALA A 61 15.95 -19.72 0.40
C ALA A 61 15.26 -20.64 -0.62
N ALA A 62 15.59 -21.93 -0.63
CA ALA A 62 15.01 -22.91 -1.55
C ALA A 62 13.47 -23.01 -1.45
N TYR A 63 12.91 -22.80 -0.26
CA TYR A 63 11.47 -22.88 0.01
C TYR A 63 10.84 -21.54 0.42
N ASP A 64 11.61 -20.46 0.39
CA ASP A 64 11.12 -19.11 0.67
C ASP A 64 10.38 -18.53 -0.55
N SER A 65 9.05 -18.46 -0.43
CA SER A 65 8.20 -17.89 -1.47
C SER A 65 8.52 -16.40 -1.73
N LEU A 66 8.92 -15.62 -0.72
CA LEU A 66 9.27 -14.22 -0.92
C LEU A 66 10.59 -14.08 -1.67
N PHE A 67 11.60 -14.88 -1.30
CA PHE A 67 12.88 -14.91 -2.01
C PHE A 67 12.68 -15.15 -3.51
N TRP A 68 11.91 -16.18 -3.88
CA TRP A 68 11.63 -16.46 -5.30
C TRP A 68 10.84 -15.35 -5.99
N MET A 69 9.88 -14.74 -5.29
CA MET A 69 9.11 -13.63 -5.84
C MET A 69 9.96 -12.38 -6.09
N VAL A 70 10.91 -12.06 -5.20
CA VAL A 70 11.87 -10.97 -5.41
C VAL A 70 12.78 -11.27 -6.60
N ASN A 71 13.31 -12.50 -6.70
CA ASN A 71 14.14 -12.91 -7.83
C ASN A 71 13.39 -12.84 -9.15
N LEU A 72 12.14 -13.28 -9.20
CA LEU A 72 11.28 -13.12 -10.37
C LEU A 72 11.11 -11.63 -10.73
N GLY A 73 10.85 -10.77 -9.74
CA GLY A 73 10.74 -9.33 -9.96
C GLY A 73 12.02 -8.70 -10.50
N LEU A 74 13.20 -9.17 -10.07
CA LEU A 74 14.49 -8.71 -10.58
C LEU A 74 14.73 -9.20 -12.02
N ILE A 75 14.46 -10.47 -12.33
CA ILE A 75 14.56 -11.05 -13.67
C ILE A 75 13.64 -10.30 -14.65
N ASP A 76 12.42 -9.98 -14.21
CA ASP A 76 11.41 -9.26 -14.99
C ASP A 76 11.61 -7.73 -14.99
N GLN A 77 12.60 -7.23 -14.24
CA GLN A 77 12.85 -5.79 -14.04
C GLN A 77 11.60 -5.02 -13.59
N VAL A 78 10.83 -5.59 -12.67
CA VAL A 78 9.55 -5.07 -12.17
C VAL A 78 9.73 -3.80 -11.33
N PHE A 79 10.86 -3.68 -10.64
CA PHE A 79 11.10 -2.62 -9.67
C PHE A 79 11.63 -1.32 -10.33
N VAL A 80 11.24 -0.17 -9.77
CA VAL A 80 11.72 1.15 -10.19
C VAL A 80 13.15 1.35 -9.66
N GLY A 81 14.12 1.57 -10.56
CA GLY A 81 15.51 1.88 -10.19
C GLY A 81 16.30 0.74 -9.55
N VAL A 82 15.76 -0.48 -9.53
CA VAL A 82 16.37 -1.66 -8.88
C VAL A 82 16.49 -2.78 -9.90
N THR A 83 17.71 -3.28 -10.07
CA THR A 83 18.02 -4.34 -11.04
C THR A 83 18.71 -5.56 -10.41
N THR A 84 19.31 -5.38 -9.23
CA THR A 84 20.05 -6.41 -8.52
C THR A 84 19.70 -6.44 -7.03
N TRP A 85 20.06 -7.53 -6.34
CA TRP A 85 20.00 -7.61 -4.89
C TRP A 85 20.85 -6.53 -4.19
N ALA A 86 21.98 -6.15 -4.79
CA ALA A 86 22.83 -5.09 -4.27
C ALA A 86 22.11 -3.73 -4.27
N ASP A 87 21.29 -3.45 -5.28
CA ASP A 87 20.47 -2.23 -5.34
C ASP A 87 19.45 -2.21 -4.20
N ILE A 88 18.81 -3.35 -3.88
CA ILE A 88 17.88 -3.47 -2.75
C ILE A 88 18.57 -3.18 -1.42
N ASN A 89 19.78 -3.70 -1.22
CA ASN A 89 20.57 -3.46 -0.01
C ASN A 89 21.01 -1.99 0.16
N ARG A 90 20.99 -1.19 -0.92
CA ARG A 90 21.29 0.25 -0.87
C ARG A 90 20.07 1.11 -0.53
N ILE A 91 18.87 0.55 -0.58
CA ILE A 91 17.64 1.28 -0.23
C ILE A 91 17.68 1.65 1.25
N PRO A 92 17.47 2.92 1.61
CA PRO A 92 17.35 3.31 3.01
C PRO A 92 16.18 2.55 3.66
N ALA A 93 16.49 1.69 4.62
CA ALA A 93 15.49 0.91 5.30
C ALA A 93 14.91 1.67 6.50
N HIS A 94 13.60 1.56 6.70
CA HIS A 94 12.90 2.12 7.85
C HIS A 94 12.24 1.00 8.66
N LYS A 95 12.06 1.21 9.98
CA LYS A 95 11.37 0.22 10.85
C LYS A 95 9.95 -0.08 10.37
N ASP A 96 9.26 0.96 9.87
CA ASP A 96 7.91 0.86 9.32
C ASP A 96 7.90 0.46 7.83
N GLY A 97 9.05 0.11 7.26
CA GLY A 97 9.18 -0.29 5.86
C GLY A 97 9.28 0.89 4.89
N THR A 98 10.33 0.85 4.06
CA THR A 98 10.48 1.73 2.91
C THR A 98 9.93 1.01 1.67
N PRO A 99 8.98 1.59 0.93
CA PRO A 99 8.41 0.96 -0.25
C PRO A 99 9.46 0.66 -1.32
N LEU A 100 9.43 -0.56 -1.84
CA LEU A 100 10.12 -0.94 -3.07
C LEU A 100 9.08 -0.87 -4.21
N HIS A 101 9.12 0.23 -4.96
CA HIS A 101 8.07 0.54 -5.93
C HIS A 101 8.13 -0.36 -7.18
N ILE A 102 6.95 -0.85 -7.58
CA ILE A 102 6.72 -1.57 -8.83
C ILE A 102 6.43 -0.56 -9.95
N LYS A 103 7.06 -0.73 -11.12
CA LYS A 103 6.81 0.06 -12.33
C LYS A 103 5.33 0.01 -12.70
N ALA A 104 4.75 1.16 -13.04
CA ALA A 104 3.34 1.25 -13.43
C ALA A 104 3.00 0.28 -14.58
N SER A 105 3.89 0.16 -15.57
CA SER A 105 3.73 -0.74 -16.71
C SER A 105 3.68 -2.24 -16.35
N MET A 106 4.12 -2.62 -15.16
CA MET A 106 4.19 -4.02 -14.72
C MET A 106 3.02 -4.42 -13.83
N ARG A 107 2.21 -3.47 -13.33
CA ARG A 107 1.14 -3.75 -12.35
C ARG A 107 0.11 -4.76 -12.85
N ASP A 108 -0.26 -4.71 -14.12
CA ASP A 108 -1.23 -5.64 -14.70
C ASP A 108 -0.59 -6.94 -15.21
N THR A 109 0.74 -7.07 -15.12
CA THR A 109 1.43 -8.27 -15.56
C THR A 109 1.19 -9.40 -14.56
N PRO A 110 0.71 -10.58 -15.00
CA PRO A 110 0.56 -11.74 -14.12
C PRO A 110 1.91 -12.21 -13.56
N ILE A 111 1.94 -12.64 -12.30
CA ILE A 111 3.17 -13.20 -11.71
C ILE A 111 3.42 -14.61 -12.27
N PHE A 112 2.38 -15.46 -12.27
CA PHE A 112 2.47 -16.83 -12.78
C PHE A 112 2.25 -16.83 -14.30
N ARG A 113 3.33 -16.87 -15.06
CA ARG A 113 3.30 -16.85 -16.53
C ARG A 113 3.87 -18.14 -17.10
N THR A 114 3.38 -18.50 -18.28
CA THR A 114 4.00 -19.54 -19.07
C THR A 114 5.34 -19.03 -19.59
N VAL A 115 6.44 -19.69 -19.24
CA VAL A 115 7.76 -19.32 -19.78
C VAL A 115 7.87 -19.86 -21.19
N ALA A 116 7.99 -18.95 -22.16
CA ALA A 116 8.53 -19.26 -23.47
C ALA A 116 10.00 -18.86 -23.46
N ILE A 117 10.91 -19.83 -23.61
CA ILE A 117 12.32 -19.54 -23.80
C ILE A 117 12.48 -19.06 -25.24
N GLY A 118 12.54 -17.74 -25.43
CA GLY A 118 12.89 -17.16 -26.73
C GLY A 118 14.40 -17.23 -26.99
N ASN A 119 14.79 -16.98 -28.25
CA ASN A 119 16.20 -17.03 -28.71
C ASN A 119 17.15 -16.04 -28.00
N GLN A 120 16.64 -15.13 -27.15
CA GLN A 120 17.44 -14.13 -26.43
C GLN A 120 17.49 -14.36 -24.90
N SER A 121 17.18 -15.56 -24.42
CA SER A 121 17.26 -15.93 -22.98
C SER A 121 16.40 -15.09 -22.02
N ARG A 122 15.50 -14.24 -22.53
CA ARG A 122 14.49 -13.55 -21.72
C ARG A 122 13.18 -14.31 -21.79
N ALA A 123 12.63 -14.62 -20.62
CA ALA A 123 11.29 -15.18 -20.47
C ALA A 123 10.24 -14.11 -20.78
N VAL A 124 9.99 -13.84 -22.05
CA VAL A 124 9.03 -12.81 -22.50
C VAL A 124 7.75 -13.49 -22.97
N SER A 125 6.95 -13.96 -22.03
CA SER A 125 5.57 -14.31 -22.35
C SER A 125 4.66 -13.66 -21.33
N PRO A 126 3.80 -12.71 -21.75
CA PRO A 126 2.78 -12.14 -20.87
C PRO A 126 1.64 -13.12 -20.60
N LYS A 127 1.67 -14.33 -21.20
CA LYS A 127 0.56 -15.26 -21.14
C LYS A 127 0.50 -15.93 -19.76
N LEU A 128 -0.60 -15.64 -19.06
CA LEU A 128 -1.00 -16.26 -17.80
C LEU A 128 -0.85 -17.78 -17.84
N MET A 129 -0.28 -18.34 -16.78
CA MET A 129 -0.26 -19.77 -16.55
C MET A 129 -1.66 -20.26 -16.21
N THR A 130 -2.24 -21.06 -17.10
CA THR A 130 -3.57 -21.64 -16.88
C THR A 130 -3.52 -22.78 -15.86
N TYR A 131 -4.63 -23.02 -15.18
CA TYR A 131 -4.76 -24.12 -14.23
C TYR A 131 -4.40 -25.51 -14.83
N PRO A 132 -4.83 -25.90 -16.04
CA PRO A 132 -4.39 -27.15 -16.65
C PRO A 132 -2.87 -27.23 -16.83
N LYS A 133 -2.21 -26.11 -17.16
CA LYS A 133 -0.75 -26.08 -17.31
C LYS A 133 -0.04 -26.22 -15.97
N MET A 134 -0.52 -25.54 -14.93
CA MET A 134 -0.02 -25.70 -13.57
C MET A 134 -0.16 -27.16 -13.10
N ARG A 135 -1.30 -27.80 -13.37
CA ARG A 135 -1.53 -29.21 -13.04
C ARG A 135 -0.53 -30.15 -13.75
N ASP A 136 -0.31 -29.96 -15.06
CA ASP A 136 0.70 -30.69 -15.83
C ASP A 136 2.11 -30.54 -15.22
N MET A 137 2.48 -29.32 -14.81
CA MET A 137 3.76 -29.06 -14.16
C MET A 137 3.89 -29.76 -12.79
N LEU A 138 2.83 -29.72 -11.97
CA LEU A 138 2.82 -30.42 -10.67
C LEU A 138 2.92 -31.94 -10.83
N GLU A 139 2.26 -32.52 -11.83
CA GLU A 139 2.37 -33.95 -12.12
C GLU A 139 3.78 -34.35 -12.52
N LYS A 140 4.40 -33.58 -13.43
CA LYS A 140 5.79 -33.81 -13.84
C LYS A 140 6.76 -33.69 -12.66
N LEU A 141 6.58 -32.68 -11.83
CA LEU A 141 7.38 -32.50 -10.61
C LEU A 141 7.20 -33.67 -9.65
N SER A 142 5.97 -34.16 -9.49
CA SER A 142 5.69 -35.30 -8.60
C SER A 142 6.39 -36.58 -9.05
N LYS A 143 6.38 -36.84 -10.37
CA LYS A 143 7.12 -37.97 -10.96
C LYS A 143 8.62 -37.80 -10.80
N HIS A 144 9.14 -36.58 -11.02
CA HIS A 144 10.56 -36.27 -10.86
C HIS A 144 11.04 -36.46 -9.42
N CYS A 145 10.19 -36.14 -8.43
CA CYS A 145 10.46 -36.38 -7.02
C CYS A 145 10.09 -37.81 -6.56
N GLU A 146 9.79 -38.72 -7.48
CA GLU A 146 9.44 -40.12 -7.21
C GLU A 146 8.28 -40.29 -6.21
N LEU A 147 7.35 -39.35 -6.20
CA LEU A 147 6.16 -39.43 -5.35
C LEU A 147 5.21 -40.49 -5.92
N GLY A 148 4.79 -41.44 -5.09
CA GLY A 148 3.84 -42.48 -5.49
C GLY A 148 2.47 -41.96 -5.97
N HIS A 149 2.16 -40.70 -5.67
CA HIS A 149 0.96 -40.01 -6.15
C HIS A 149 1.29 -38.62 -6.69
N SER A 150 0.59 -38.22 -7.74
CA SER A 150 0.69 -36.88 -8.30
C SER A 150 0.14 -35.84 -7.33
N VAL A 151 0.96 -34.84 -7.02
CA VAL A 151 0.60 -33.70 -6.18
C VAL A 151 -0.39 -32.82 -6.93
N GLN A 152 -1.55 -32.60 -6.31
CA GLN A 152 -2.55 -31.67 -6.81
C GLN A 152 -2.53 -30.36 -6.00
N SER A 153 -2.91 -29.25 -6.63
CA SER A 153 -3.07 -27.95 -5.94
C SER A 153 -4.06 -28.03 -4.77
N SER A 154 -5.13 -28.85 -4.91
CA SER A 154 -6.09 -29.15 -3.84
C SER A 154 -5.44 -29.85 -2.64
N LEU A 155 -4.51 -30.77 -2.89
CA LEU A 155 -3.76 -31.46 -1.84
C LEU A 155 -2.84 -30.49 -1.09
N LEU A 156 -2.11 -29.63 -1.81
CA LEU A 156 -1.27 -28.59 -1.20
C LEU A 156 -2.10 -27.66 -0.29
N ARG A 157 -3.29 -27.26 -0.75
CA ARG A 157 -4.24 -26.48 0.06
C ARG A 157 -4.71 -27.23 1.30
N ARG A 158 -5.03 -28.53 1.19
CA ARG A 158 -5.44 -29.37 2.34
C ARG A 158 -4.31 -29.52 3.35
N LEU A 159 -3.08 -29.74 2.90
CA LEU A 159 -1.90 -29.82 3.77
C LEU A 159 -1.73 -28.54 4.59
N ALA A 160 -1.82 -27.36 3.94
CA ALA A 160 -1.79 -26.09 4.64
C ALA A 160 -2.93 -25.94 5.66
N ALA A 161 -4.15 -26.38 5.31
CA ALA A 161 -5.29 -26.38 6.23
C ALA A 161 -5.09 -27.28 7.46
N CYS A 162 -4.50 -28.47 7.28
CA CYS A 162 -4.16 -29.39 8.36
C CYS A 162 -3.04 -28.86 9.26
N GLN A 163 -2.08 -28.13 8.71
CA GLN A 163 -1.06 -27.44 9.53
C GLN A 163 -1.70 -26.32 10.36
N LEU A 164 -2.58 -25.52 9.74
CA LEU A 164 -3.30 -24.45 10.42
C LEU A 164 -4.17 -24.98 11.57
N SER A 165 -4.89 -26.09 11.37
CA SER A 165 -5.81 -26.62 12.39
C SER A 165 -5.14 -27.05 13.70
N LYS A 166 -3.81 -27.23 13.70
CA LYS A 166 -3.06 -27.55 14.92
C LYS A 166 -2.82 -26.33 15.81
N LEU A 167 -3.00 -25.13 15.26
CA LEU A 167 -2.54 -23.88 15.87
C LEU A 167 -3.67 -22.87 16.05
N VAL A 168 -4.78 -23.05 15.36
CA VAL A 168 -5.86 -22.07 15.30
C VAL A 168 -7.22 -22.76 15.37
N SER A 169 -8.24 -22.04 15.83
CA SER A 169 -9.60 -22.59 15.87
C SER A 169 -10.13 -22.90 14.47
N GLU A 170 -11.20 -23.68 14.37
CA GLU A 170 -11.84 -24.01 13.09
C GLU A 170 -12.32 -22.75 12.36
N GLU A 171 -12.93 -21.82 13.10
CA GLU A 171 -13.44 -20.55 12.59
C GLU A 171 -12.30 -19.70 12.02
N GLU A 172 -11.18 -19.64 12.74
CA GLU A 172 -10.00 -18.88 12.32
C GLU A 172 -9.31 -19.52 11.11
N ARG A 173 -9.32 -20.85 11.03
CA ARG A 173 -8.87 -21.61 9.87
C ARG A 173 -9.74 -21.32 8.65
N CYS A 174 -11.06 -21.36 8.78
CA CYS A 174 -12.00 -21.03 7.71
C CYS A 174 -11.78 -19.60 7.21
N SER A 175 -11.65 -18.63 8.13
CA SER A 175 -11.27 -17.25 7.82
C SER A 175 -10.02 -17.14 6.95
N ARG A 176 -8.95 -17.81 7.38
CA ARG A 176 -7.63 -17.70 6.76
C ARG A 176 -7.56 -18.36 5.40
N LEU A 177 -8.34 -19.42 5.17
CA LEU A 177 -8.45 -20.09 3.88
C LEU A 177 -9.46 -19.40 2.93
N GLY A 178 -10.06 -18.29 3.36
CA GLY A 178 -11.05 -17.54 2.60
C GLY A 178 -12.35 -18.31 2.41
N HIS A 179 -12.77 -19.07 3.43
CA HIS A 179 -14.11 -19.64 3.53
C HIS A 179 -15.00 -18.67 4.32
N ASN A 180 -16.25 -18.51 3.90
CA ASN A 180 -17.24 -17.71 4.62
C ASN A 180 -17.93 -18.60 5.65
N ASP A 181 -18.06 -18.13 6.89
CA ASP A 181 -18.95 -18.72 7.88
C ASP A 181 -20.38 -18.20 7.63
N ALA A 182 -21.40 -18.96 8.02
CA ALA A 182 -22.80 -18.61 7.76
C ALA A 182 -23.22 -17.26 8.39
N ASP A 183 -22.49 -16.80 9.41
CA ASP A 183 -22.78 -15.57 10.14
C ASP A 183 -22.16 -14.33 9.44
N ASN A 184 -22.78 -13.98 8.32
CA ASN A 184 -22.30 -13.04 7.32
C ASN A 184 -22.25 -11.57 7.81
N VAL A 185 -22.91 -11.22 8.92
CA VAL A 185 -23.06 -9.83 9.37
C VAL A 185 -21.93 -9.41 10.31
N TYR A 186 -21.62 -10.21 11.33
CA TYR A 186 -20.52 -9.90 12.25
C TYR A 186 -19.15 -10.11 11.56
N TRP A 187 -18.98 -11.23 10.88
CA TRP A 187 -17.67 -11.61 10.35
C TRP A 187 -17.24 -10.85 9.10
N ALA A 188 -18.16 -10.28 8.33
CA ALA A 188 -17.81 -9.48 7.16
C ALA A 188 -17.28 -8.08 7.52
N HIS A 189 -17.69 -7.52 8.66
CA HIS A 189 -17.37 -6.14 9.05
C HIS A 189 -16.24 -6.02 10.09
N TYR A 190 -16.08 -7.02 10.96
CA TYR A 190 -15.10 -6.96 12.06
C TYR A 190 -13.82 -7.77 11.82
N ARG A 191 -13.69 -8.52 10.72
CA ARG A 191 -12.47 -9.28 10.42
C ARG A 191 -11.39 -8.39 9.83
N ASN A 192 -10.18 -8.54 10.37
CA ASN A 192 -8.99 -7.97 9.77
C ASN A 192 -8.77 -8.57 8.36
N THR A 193 -8.77 -7.69 7.36
CA THR A 193 -8.49 -8.07 5.97
C THR A 193 -7.04 -8.55 5.83
N THR A 194 -6.13 -8.06 6.68
CA THR A 194 -4.73 -8.50 6.74
C THR A 194 -4.55 -9.61 7.77
N SER A 195 -3.86 -10.68 7.38
CA SER A 195 -3.43 -11.70 8.32
C SER A 195 -2.34 -11.16 9.25
N THR A 196 -2.47 -11.41 10.54
CA THR A 196 -1.47 -11.08 11.57
C THR A 196 -0.61 -12.27 11.96
N ILE A 197 -0.77 -13.42 11.28
CA ILE A 197 0.00 -14.64 11.53
C ILE A 197 1.16 -14.81 10.55
N ASP A 198 2.32 -15.18 11.08
CA ASP A 198 3.49 -15.63 10.31
C ASP A 198 3.30 -17.05 9.76
N PHE A 199 2.63 -17.13 8.61
CA PHE A 199 2.39 -18.41 7.92
C PHE A 199 3.67 -19.12 7.50
N GLN A 200 4.74 -18.39 7.17
CA GLN A 200 6.01 -19.01 6.79
C GLN A 200 6.65 -19.67 8.01
N GLY A 201 6.66 -18.97 9.16
CA GLY A 201 7.08 -19.52 10.45
C GLY A 201 6.35 -20.82 10.78
N MET A 202 5.02 -20.80 10.69
CA MET A 202 4.18 -21.97 10.96
C MET A 202 4.44 -23.14 10.00
N ARG A 203 4.47 -22.87 8.68
CA ARG A 203 4.60 -23.91 7.66
C ARG A 203 5.92 -24.66 7.75
N HIS A 204 6.99 -23.97 8.12
CA HIS A 204 8.35 -24.51 8.17
C HIS A 204 8.81 -24.84 9.60
N SER A 205 7.90 -24.81 10.58
CA SER A 205 8.22 -25.05 12.00
C SER A 205 9.37 -24.18 12.53
N MET A 206 9.40 -22.91 12.10
CA MET A 206 10.36 -21.92 12.57
C MET A 206 9.75 -21.07 13.68
N PRO A 207 10.57 -20.34 14.47
CA PRO A 207 10.08 -19.32 15.39
C PRO A 207 9.16 -18.33 14.68
N LEU A 208 7.98 -18.09 15.28
CA LEU A 208 7.01 -17.14 14.77
C LEU A 208 7.54 -15.72 14.97
N LYS A 209 7.46 -14.89 13.93
CA LYS A 209 7.70 -13.46 14.04
C LYS A 209 6.38 -12.69 14.10
N ASP A 210 6.38 -11.56 14.80
CA ASP A 210 5.25 -10.64 14.75
C ASP A 210 5.20 -9.96 13.37
N VAL A 211 4.19 -10.31 12.58
CA VAL A 211 3.91 -9.71 11.27
C VAL A 211 2.74 -8.72 11.33
N SER A 212 2.17 -8.48 12.52
CA SER A 212 1.06 -7.54 12.71
C SER A 212 1.46 -6.11 12.36
N VAL A 213 2.74 -5.75 12.49
CA VAL A 213 3.30 -4.46 12.08
C VAL A 213 2.98 -4.13 10.61
N ILE A 214 2.87 -5.13 9.75
CA ILE A 214 2.56 -4.98 8.30
C ILE A 214 1.09 -4.54 8.09
N SER A 215 0.25 -4.77 9.09
CA SER A 215 -1.15 -4.31 9.13
C SER A 215 -1.30 -2.89 9.69
N SER A 216 -0.23 -2.27 10.18
CA SER A 216 -0.27 -0.91 10.73
C SER A 216 -0.60 0.11 9.65
N VAL A 217 -1.36 1.14 10.02
CA VAL A 217 -1.68 2.28 9.13
C VAL A 217 -0.41 3.08 8.78
N PHE A 218 0.62 2.97 9.60
CA PHE A 218 1.93 3.63 9.41
C PHE A 218 2.88 2.81 8.53
N PHE A 219 2.57 1.53 8.28
CA PHE A 219 3.45 0.65 7.56
C PHE A 219 3.52 1.02 6.07
N GLY A 220 4.75 1.02 5.53
CA GLY A 220 5.04 1.45 4.16
C GLY A 220 5.20 2.95 3.98
N ARG A 221 5.12 3.76 5.05
CA ARG A 221 5.28 5.21 4.95
C ARG A 221 6.74 5.67 5.00
N GLY A 222 7.70 4.77 5.22
CA GLY A 222 9.13 5.08 5.17
C GLY A 222 9.57 6.23 6.10
N GLY A 223 8.86 6.45 7.21
CA GLY A 223 9.12 7.59 8.10
C GLY A 223 8.62 8.94 7.60
N ALA A 224 7.89 8.99 6.48
CA ALA A 224 7.21 10.20 6.04
C ALA A 224 6.09 10.54 7.04
N SER A 225 6.27 11.64 7.74
CA SER A 225 5.21 12.25 8.54
C SER A 225 4.15 12.84 7.60
N PRO A 226 2.86 12.86 8.00
CA PRO A 226 1.87 13.64 7.27
C PRO A 226 2.36 15.09 7.10
N PRO A 227 2.01 15.76 6.00
CA PRO A 227 2.42 17.14 5.78
C PRO A 227 1.98 18.01 6.96
N THR A 228 2.94 18.70 7.57
CA THR A 228 2.68 19.65 8.68
C THR A 228 2.39 21.06 8.16
N SER A 229 2.58 21.28 6.87
CA SER A 229 2.33 22.55 6.17
C SER A 229 1.75 22.29 4.79
N LEU A 230 1.10 23.30 4.20
CA LEU A 230 0.48 23.21 2.88
C LEU A 230 1.52 23.05 1.77
N SER A 231 1.19 22.24 0.77
CA SER A 231 1.93 22.21 -0.49
C SER A 231 1.87 23.56 -1.23
N LYS A 232 2.75 23.77 -2.21
CA LYS A 232 2.72 24.99 -3.04
C LYS A 232 1.40 25.10 -3.80
N GLU A 233 0.91 23.98 -4.29
CA GLU A 233 -0.37 23.83 -4.97
C GLU A 233 -1.54 24.15 -4.02
N GLY A 234 -1.49 23.65 -2.78
CA GLY A 234 -2.48 23.95 -1.75
C GLY A 234 -2.51 25.41 -1.35
N ILE A 235 -1.35 26.06 -1.25
CA ILE A 235 -1.26 27.52 -1.06
C ILE A 235 -1.92 28.25 -2.23
N ALA A 236 -1.59 27.87 -3.48
CA ALA A 236 -2.20 28.48 -4.66
C ALA A 236 -3.72 28.33 -4.65
N GLN A 237 -4.23 27.14 -4.34
CA GLN A 237 -5.67 26.86 -4.24
C GLN A 237 -6.38 27.82 -3.28
N VAL A 238 -5.81 28.08 -2.11
CA VAL A 238 -6.36 29.02 -1.11
C VAL A 238 -6.48 30.43 -1.71
N TYR A 239 -5.44 30.93 -2.36
CA TYR A 239 -5.40 32.32 -2.84
C TYR A 239 -6.10 32.52 -4.20
N THR A 240 -6.35 31.44 -4.96
CA THR A 240 -7.20 31.49 -6.16
C THR A 240 -8.70 31.48 -5.84
N ASN A 241 -9.09 31.26 -4.58
CA ASN A 241 -10.49 31.27 -4.18
C ASN A 241 -11.12 32.66 -4.37
N VAL A 242 -12.27 32.71 -5.05
CA VAL A 242 -12.95 33.96 -5.43
C VAL A 242 -13.27 34.81 -4.20
N ASP A 243 -13.86 34.23 -3.15
CA ASP A 243 -14.19 34.97 -1.91
C ASP A 243 -12.95 35.62 -1.27
N ILE A 244 -11.84 34.86 -1.19
CA ILE A 244 -10.60 35.34 -0.56
C ILE A 244 -10.00 36.48 -1.38
N ARG A 245 -10.02 36.36 -2.71
CA ARG A 245 -9.55 37.41 -3.62
C ARG A 245 -10.41 38.67 -3.53
N ASP A 246 -11.73 38.51 -3.48
CA ASP A 246 -12.67 39.64 -3.39
C ASP A 246 -12.52 40.36 -2.05
N MET A 247 -12.38 39.62 -0.94
CA MET A 247 -12.06 40.19 0.37
C MET A 247 -10.70 40.89 0.39
N GLN A 248 -9.69 40.34 -0.30
CA GLN A 248 -8.38 40.97 -0.41
C GLN A 248 -8.47 42.30 -1.18
N ASN A 249 -9.18 42.32 -2.30
CA ASN A 249 -9.40 43.53 -3.10
C ASN A 249 -10.14 44.61 -2.31
N ALA A 250 -11.18 44.22 -1.56
CA ALA A 250 -11.91 45.14 -0.68
C ALA A 250 -11.00 45.71 0.43
N MET A 251 -10.15 44.87 1.03
CA MET A 251 -9.19 45.30 2.04
C MET A 251 -8.11 46.24 1.47
N VAL A 252 -7.65 46.00 0.25
CA VAL A 252 -6.69 46.88 -0.45
C VAL A 252 -7.34 48.23 -0.76
N THR A 253 -8.55 48.23 -1.30
CA THR A 253 -9.30 49.46 -1.59
C THR A 253 -9.47 50.33 -0.34
N LEU A 254 -9.96 49.74 0.76
CA LEU A 254 -10.11 50.44 2.04
C LEU A 254 -8.78 50.94 2.61
N LYS A 255 -7.68 50.20 2.38
CA LYS A 255 -6.34 50.62 2.79
C LYS A 255 -5.90 51.85 1.99
N ASP A 256 -6.12 51.83 0.68
CA ASP A 256 -5.72 52.92 -0.21
C ASP A 256 -6.53 54.19 0.10
N ASP A 257 -7.83 54.06 0.40
CA ASP A 257 -8.69 55.17 0.86
C ASP A 257 -8.19 55.80 2.18
N LEU A 258 -7.78 54.96 3.14
CA LEU A 258 -7.19 55.40 4.41
C LEU A 258 -5.86 56.13 4.21
N VAL A 259 -4.99 55.58 3.35
CA VAL A 259 -3.70 56.19 3.05
C VAL A 259 -3.89 57.50 2.28
N GLY A 260 -4.85 57.57 1.36
CA GLY A 260 -5.19 58.79 0.63
C GLY A 260 -5.67 59.91 1.56
N SER A 261 -6.50 59.57 2.54
CA SER A 261 -7.08 60.55 3.47
C SER A 261 -6.07 61.07 4.51
N TYR A 262 -5.16 60.22 4.99
CA TYR A 262 -4.29 60.53 6.13
C TYR A 262 -2.79 60.56 5.81
N GLY A 263 -2.40 60.34 4.55
CA GLY A 263 -1.02 60.25 4.08
C GLY A 263 -0.30 58.95 4.46
N SER A 264 -0.69 58.30 5.56
CA SER A 264 -0.18 56.99 5.95
C SER A 264 -1.17 56.21 6.80
N LEU A 265 -1.08 54.88 6.76
CA LEU A 265 -1.82 53.99 7.67
C LEU A 265 -1.56 54.37 9.13
N LYS A 266 -0.31 54.66 9.49
CA LYS A 266 0.07 54.98 10.87
C LYS A 266 -0.67 56.22 11.38
N GLN A 267 -0.80 57.27 10.57
CA GLN A 267 -1.57 58.47 10.90
C GLN A 267 -3.07 58.19 10.98
N ALA A 268 -3.61 57.38 10.06
CA ALA A 268 -5.01 56.96 10.09
C ALA A 268 -5.37 56.19 11.38
N PHE A 269 -4.43 55.43 11.94
CA PHE A 269 -4.61 54.70 13.19
C PHE A 269 -4.82 55.63 14.41
N PHE A 270 -4.28 56.85 14.39
CA PHE A 270 -4.45 57.86 15.44
C PHE A 270 -5.75 58.67 15.30
N ALA A 271 -6.31 58.78 14.09
CA ALA A 271 -7.48 59.62 13.81
C ALA A 271 -8.82 59.03 14.25
N ASN A 272 -8.85 57.75 14.68
CA ASN A 272 -10.03 57.04 15.18
C ASN A 272 -11.27 57.08 14.25
N ASP A 273 -11.03 56.94 12.94
CA ASP A 273 -12.03 56.99 11.87
C ASP A 273 -12.88 55.70 11.75
N ASP A 274 -14.11 55.82 11.29
CA ASP A 274 -14.98 54.70 10.89
C ASP A 274 -14.37 53.86 9.75
N LEU A 275 -13.64 54.48 8.82
CA LEU A 275 -12.91 53.76 7.75
C LEU A 275 -11.88 52.79 8.32
N LYS A 276 -11.18 53.17 9.38
CA LYS A 276 -10.24 52.29 10.10
C LYS A 276 -11.00 51.10 10.67
N THR A 277 -12.13 51.33 11.33
CA THR A 277 -12.96 50.27 11.92
C THR A 277 -13.45 49.28 10.85
N LYS A 278 -13.89 49.79 9.69
CA LYS A 278 -14.29 48.98 8.53
C LYS A 278 -13.14 48.15 7.97
N TRP A 279 -11.96 48.74 7.80
CA TRP A 279 -10.76 48.04 7.34
C TRP A 279 -10.33 46.95 8.32
N GLU A 280 -10.30 47.24 9.61
CA GLU A 280 -9.95 46.29 10.67
C GLU A 280 -10.90 45.07 10.66
N LYS A 281 -12.20 45.32 10.54
CA LYS A 281 -13.23 44.27 10.42
C LYS A 281 -13.01 43.40 9.18
N HIS A 282 -12.71 44.00 8.03
CA HIS A 282 -12.42 43.27 6.79
C HIS A 282 -11.13 42.46 6.90
N ARG A 283 -10.08 43.02 7.51
CA ARG A 283 -8.80 42.33 7.74
C ARG A 283 -8.98 41.10 8.63
N ILE A 284 -9.74 41.23 9.73
CA ILE A 284 -10.03 40.11 10.63
C ILE A 284 -10.83 39.02 9.90
N ALA A 285 -11.87 39.42 9.14
CA ALA A 285 -12.68 38.49 8.35
C ALA A 285 -11.85 37.76 7.28
N TYR A 286 -11.01 38.49 6.54
CA TYR A 286 -10.09 37.95 5.54
C TYR A 286 -9.12 36.95 6.16
N ASN A 287 -8.41 37.33 7.23
CA ASN A 287 -7.45 36.44 7.90
C ASN A 287 -8.12 35.19 8.45
N SER A 288 -9.31 35.33 9.05
CA SER A 288 -10.10 34.20 9.53
C SER A 288 -10.48 33.24 8.38
N LYS A 289 -11.00 33.78 7.26
CA LYS A 289 -11.37 32.99 6.08
C LYS A 289 -10.16 32.28 5.46
N VAL A 290 -9.02 32.98 5.31
CA VAL A 290 -7.77 32.41 4.80
C VAL A 290 -7.28 31.29 5.71
N ASN A 291 -7.24 31.49 7.04
CA ASN A 291 -6.79 30.47 7.97
C ASN A 291 -7.69 29.24 7.98
N ASN A 292 -9.02 29.44 7.93
CA ASN A 292 -9.99 28.35 7.82
C ASN A 292 -9.82 27.56 6.52
N MET A 293 -9.60 28.25 5.40
CA MET A 293 -9.35 27.60 4.11
C MET A 293 -8.02 26.84 4.12
N LYS A 294 -6.94 27.44 4.64
CA LYS A 294 -5.64 26.77 4.82
C LYS A 294 -5.78 25.49 5.65
N ALA A 295 -6.51 25.54 6.76
CA ALA A 295 -6.78 24.37 7.59
C ALA A 295 -7.64 23.30 6.86
N ALA A 296 -8.60 23.72 6.03
CA ALA A 296 -9.40 22.81 5.22
C ALA A 296 -8.56 22.10 4.15
N VAL A 297 -7.74 22.84 3.40
CA VAL A 297 -6.85 22.29 2.37
C VAL A 297 -5.79 21.39 3.00
N LEU A 298 -5.18 21.78 4.12
CA LEU A 298 -4.20 20.94 4.82
C LEU A 298 -4.84 19.64 5.30
N ARG A 299 -6.07 19.67 5.84
CA ARG A 299 -6.81 18.46 6.19
C ARG A 299 -7.09 17.58 4.97
N ALA A 300 -7.36 18.17 3.81
CA ALA A 300 -7.54 17.43 2.57
C ALA A 300 -6.23 16.80 2.08
N GLU A 301 -5.11 17.52 2.13
CA GLU A 301 -3.78 17.00 1.81
C GLU A 301 -3.35 15.87 2.75
N ILE A 302 -3.57 16.04 4.06
CA ILE A 302 -3.33 14.98 5.06
C ILE A 302 -4.24 13.79 4.76
N ARG A 303 -5.54 14.00 4.50
CA ARG A 303 -6.46 12.90 4.16
C ARG A 303 -6.01 12.17 2.90
N LYS A 304 -5.62 12.91 1.86
CA LYS A 304 -5.07 12.35 0.62
C LYS A 304 -3.82 11.52 0.92
N TYR A 305 -2.90 12.04 1.75
CA TYR A 305 -1.73 11.31 2.23
C TYR A 305 -2.07 10.01 3.00
N TRP A 306 -3.23 9.92 3.67
CA TRP A 306 -3.67 8.69 4.32
C TRP A 306 -4.37 7.70 3.38
N LEU A 307 -4.91 8.17 2.26
CA LEU A 307 -5.69 7.38 1.29
C LEU A 307 -4.87 6.89 0.10
N ASP A 308 -3.82 7.64 -0.28
CA ASP A 308 -2.82 7.26 -1.29
C ASP A 308 -1.72 6.38 -0.67
#